data_AF-A0A7J7G9Q5-F1
#
_entry.id   AF-A0A7J7G9Q5-F1
#
_cell.length_a   1.000
_cell.length_b   1.000
_cell.length_c   1.000
_cell.angle_alpha   90.00
_cell.angle_beta   90.00
_cell.angle_gamma   90.00
#
_symmetry.space_group_name_H-M   'P 1'
#
loop_
_entity.id
_entity.type
_entity.pdbx_description
1 polymer ?
#
loop_
_entity_poly.entity_id
_entity_poly.type
_entity_poly.pdbx_seq_one_letter_code
_entity_poly.pdbx_strand_id
1 'polypeptide(L)'
;MALELAVGGGKKVFKSVITNNYVRRVVDTSQLINVYLSADATDSKNQNVQFILEPASDGSGMCHIKCPYSNKYWQVKSAYPAKQSWITADADARNEERHIFGMYFVRHRVLRY
;
A
#
# COMPACT_ATOMS: atom_id res chain seq x y z
N MET A 1 5.11 -11.50 -0.70
CA MET A 1 5.74 -10.22 -0.34
C MET A 1 5.40 -10.03 1.11
N ALA A 2 6.41 -10.10 1.97
CA ALA A 2 6.25 -9.87 3.39
C ALA A 2 6.71 -8.44 3.70
N LEU A 3 5.82 -7.63 4.28
CA LEU A 3 6.09 -6.25 4.64
C LEU A 3 6.07 -6.08 6.15
N GLU A 4 7.02 -5.32 6.67
CA GLU A 4 7.02 -4.83 8.04
C GLU A 4 6.73 -3.32 8.09
N LEU A 5 6.06 -2.90 9.16
CA LEU A 5 5.83 -1.49 9.45
C LEU A 5 7.04 -0.93 10.21
N ALA A 6 7.65 0.11 9.69
CA ALA A 6 8.76 0.82 10.30
C ALA A 6 8.48 2.31 10.43
N VAL A 7 9.39 3.03 11.08
CA VAL A 7 9.36 4.50 11.18
C VAL A 7 10.57 5.06 10.43
N GLY A 8 10.31 5.85 9.39
CA GLY A 8 11.32 6.53 8.57
C GLY A 8 11.08 8.03 8.58
N GLY A 9 12.07 8.83 9.01
CA GLY A 9 11.93 10.28 9.08
C GLY A 9 10.75 10.78 9.94
N GLY A 10 10.40 10.03 11.00
CA GLY A 10 9.25 10.35 11.87
C GLY A 10 7.87 9.94 11.31
N LYS A 11 7.82 9.35 10.11
CA LYS A 11 6.58 8.91 9.46
C LYS A 11 6.56 7.39 9.30
N LYS A 12 5.36 6.83 9.10
CA LYS A 12 5.19 5.39 8.88
C LYS A 12 5.65 5.03 7.46
N VAL A 13 6.46 3.97 7.37
CA VAL A 13 6.95 3.41 6.10
C VAL A 13 6.77 1.91 6.14
N PHE A 14 6.61 1.29 4.98
CA PHE A 14 6.62 -0.17 4.85
C PHE A 14 7.95 -0.63 4.25
N LYS A 15 8.54 -1.68 4.83
CA LYS A 15 9.78 -2.27 4.35
C LYS A 15 9.55 -3.72 3.98
N SER A 16 10.06 -4.13 2.83
CA SER A 16 10.08 -5.53 2.42
C SER A 16 11.10 -6.27 3.25
N VAL A 17 10.67 -7.33 3.93
CA VAL A 17 11.58 -8.20 4.70
C VAL A 17 12.44 -9.07 3.79
N ILE A 18 12.08 -9.19 2.52
CA ILE A 18 12.80 -10.01 1.53
C ILE A 18 13.92 -9.19 0.88
N THR A 19 13.61 -7.98 0.42
CA THR A 19 14.53 -7.14 -0.35
C THR A 19 15.23 -6.09 0.52
N ASN A 20 14.82 -5.92 1.78
CA ASN A 20 15.30 -4.89 2.69
C ASN A 20 15.11 -3.45 2.16
N ASN A 21 14.21 -3.27 1.19
CA ASN A 21 13.88 -1.99 0.57
C ASN A 21 12.50 -1.49 1.02
N TYR A 22 12.30 -0.19 0.96
CA TYR A 22 11.03 0.46 1.29
C TYR A 22 10.04 0.38 0.14
N VAL A 23 8.76 0.24 0.49
CA VAL A 23 7.64 0.35 -0.44
C VAL A 23 7.47 1.81 -0.83
N ARG A 24 7.44 2.12 -2.12
CA ARG A 24 7.08 3.43 -2.65
C ARG A 24 5.90 3.36 -3.62
N ARG A 25 5.17 4.46 -3.71
CA ARG A 25 4.27 4.74 -4.82
C ARG A 25 5.08 5.05 -6.09
N VAL A 26 4.74 4.38 -7.19
CA VAL A 26 5.30 4.61 -8.52
C VAL A 26 4.18 5.09 -9.43
N VAL A 27 4.49 6.07 -10.27
CA VAL A 27 3.63 6.50 -11.37
C VAL A 27 4.36 6.17 -12.67
N ASP A 28 3.77 5.33 -13.50
CA ASP A 28 4.34 4.92 -14.79
C ASP A 28 3.27 5.01 -15.86
N THR A 29 3.33 6.06 -16.68
CA THR A 29 2.33 6.33 -17.72
C THR A 29 2.46 5.41 -18.92
N SER A 30 3.46 4.52 -18.97
CA SER A 30 3.66 3.58 -20.07
C SER A 30 2.94 2.24 -19.88
N GLN A 31 2.37 2.00 -18.69
CA GLN A 31 1.74 0.72 -18.33
C GLN A 31 0.22 0.81 -18.23
N LEU A 32 -0.44 -0.34 -18.34
CA LEU A 32 -1.90 -0.45 -18.14
C LEU A 32 -2.32 -0.01 -16.72
N ILE A 33 -1.44 -0.18 -15.74
CA ILE A 33 -1.62 0.31 -14.37
C ILE A 33 -0.67 1.49 -14.17
N ASN A 34 -1.22 2.70 -14.31
CA ASN A 34 -0.44 3.95 -14.22
C ASN A 34 0.13 4.24 -12.83
N VAL A 35 -0.39 3.57 -11.78
CA VAL A 35 0.03 3.79 -10.40
C VAL A 35 0.10 2.46 -9.67
N TYR A 36 1.26 2.10 -9.14
CA TYR A 36 1.45 0.85 -8.39
C TYR A 36 2.44 1.04 -7.23
N LEU A 37 2.56 0.01 -6.40
CA LEU A 37 3.53 -0.03 -5.30
C LEU A 37 4.73 -0.90 -5.66
N SER A 38 5.93 -0.40 -5.41
CA SER A 38 7.19 -1.13 -5.61
C SER A 38 8.03 -1.11 -4.34
N ALA A 39 8.70 -2.23 -3.99
CA ALA A 39 9.66 -2.28 -2.88
C ALA A 39 11.11 -2.28 -3.36
N ASP A 40 11.47 -1.17 -4.00
CA ASP A 40 12.79 -0.90 -4.57
C ASP A 40 13.40 0.40 -4.04
N ALA A 41 12.72 1.13 -3.15
CA ALA A 41 13.22 2.38 -2.61
C ALA A 41 14.22 2.14 -1.48
N THR A 42 15.33 2.87 -1.49
CA THR A 42 16.38 2.76 -0.46
C THR A 42 16.32 3.88 0.58
N ASP A 43 15.72 5.02 0.24
CA ASP A 43 15.60 6.18 1.13
C ASP A 43 14.23 6.24 1.83
N SER A 44 14.25 6.08 3.16
CA SER A 44 13.07 6.17 4.03
C SER A 44 12.48 7.59 4.14
N LYS A 45 13.23 8.63 3.75
CA LYS A 45 12.79 10.03 3.80
C LYS A 45 12.04 10.46 2.54
N ASN A 46 12.03 9.64 1.49
CA ASN A 46 11.30 9.91 0.27
C ASN A 46 9.79 10.04 0.55
N GLN A 47 9.17 11.12 0.07
CA GLN A 47 7.73 11.35 0.26
C GLN A 47 6.84 10.22 -0.30
N ASN A 48 7.32 9.50 -1.32
CA ASN A 48 6.59 8.40 -1.94
C ASN A 48 6.67 7.09 -1.13
N VAL A 49 7.53 7.00 -0.10
CA VAL A 49 7.60 5.82 0.80
C VAL A 49 6.81 5.98 2.10
N GLN A 50 6.28 7.18 2.33
CA GLN A 50 5.59 7.54 3.57
C GLN A 50 4.10 7.23 3.43
N PHE A 51 3.51 6.70 4.50
CA PHE A 51 2.09 6.36 4.53
C PHE A 51 1.45 6.78 5.86
N ILE A 52 0.14 6.97 5.84
CA ILE A 52 -0.70 7.20 7.01
C ILE A 52 -1.57 5.96 7.18
N LEU A 53 -1.67 5.49 8.43
CA LEU A 53 -2.60 4.44 8.82
C LEU A 53 -3.81 5.10 9.47
N GLU A 54 -4.97 4.99 8.84
CA GLU A 54 -6.22 5.50 9.37
C GLU A 54 -7.06 4.30 9.83
N PRO A 55 -7.58 4.29 11.07
CA PRO A 55 -8.43 3.20 11.52
C PRO A 55 -9.69 3.12 10.63
N ALA A 56 -10.10 1.90 10.31
CA ALA A 56 -11.36 1.66 9.62
C ALA A 56 -12.54 1.96 10.55
N SER A 57 -13.67 2.38 9.96
CA SER A 57 -14.89 2.69 10.71
C SER A 57 -15.58 1.40 11.16
N ASP A 58 -15.53 0.37 10.32
CA ASP A 58 -15.90 -1.00 10.69
C ASP A 58 -14.69 -1.92 10.81
N GLY A 59 -14.81 -2.92 11.71
CA GLY A 59 -13.82 -3.99 11.84
C GLY A 59 -12.68 -3.68 12.82
N SER A 60 -12.72 -4.34 13.97
CA SER A 60 -11.70 -4.19 15.01
C SER A 60 -10.30 -4.51 14.48
N GLY A 61 -9.40 -3.52 14.55
CA GLY A 61 -7.99 -3.65 14.16
C GLY A 61 -7.72 -3.52 12.65
N MET A 62 -8.69 -3.04 11.87
CA MET A 62 -8.52 -2.75 10.44
C MET A 62 -8.08 -1.30 10.23
N CYS A 63 -7.26 -1.07 9.19
CA CYS A 63 -6.79 0.27 8.85
C CYS A 63 -6.73 0.47 7.35
N HIS A 64 -7.06 1.68 6.91
CA HIS A 64 -6.79 2.19 5.59
C HIS A 64 -5.36 2.71 5.51
N ILE A 65 -4.68 2.40 4.41
CA ILE A 65 -3.33 2.88 4.15
C ILE A 65 -3.43 4.00 3.10
N LYS A 66 -2.97 5.19 3.46
CA LYS A 66 -3.06 6.39 2.64
C LYS A 66 -1.67 6.93 2.30
N CYS A 67 -1.45 7.29 1.05
CA CYS A 67 -0.26 8.04 0.67
C CYS A 67 -0.52 9.54 0.93
N PRO A 68 0.26 10.21 1.82
CA PRO A 68 0.05 11.61 2.16
C PRO A 68 0.34 12.54 0.98
N TYR A 69 1.26 12.16 0.08
CA TYR A 69 1.64 12.96 -1.07
C TYR A 69 0.52 13.04 -2.12
N SER A 70 -0.07 11.90 -2.51
CA SER A 70 -1.13 11.86 -3.51
C SER A 70 -2.54 12.02 -2.92
N ASN A 71 -2.67 11.96 -1.59
CA ASN A 71 -3.95 11.89 -0.89
C ASN A 71 -4.84 10.70 -1.32
N LYS A 72 -4.22 9.62 -1.84
CA LYS A 72 -4.92 8.41 -2.33
C LYS A 72 -4.72 7.22 -1.40
N TYR A 73 -5.71 6.33 -1.37
CA TYR A 73 -5.67 5.10 -0.59
C TYR A 73 -5.10 3.93 -1.39
N TRP A 74 -4.60 2.94 -0.66
CA TRP A 74 -4.24 1.65 -1.20
C TRP A 74 -5.49 0.87 -1.59
N GLN A 75 -5.48 0.24 -2.76
CA GLN A 75 -6.53 -0.67 -3.21
C GLN A 75 -5.96 -1.84 -4.01
N VAL A 76 -6.72 -2.92 -4.10
CA VAL A 76 -6.44 -4.01 -5.03
C VAL A 76 -7.03 -3.68 -6.39
N LYS A 77 -6.22 -3.79 -7.44
CA LYS A 77 -6.69 -3.84 -8.82
C LYS A 77 -6.36 -5.19 -9.42
N SER A 78 -7.38 -5.88 -9.93
CA SER A 78 -7.17 -7.05 -10.76
C SER A 78 -7.01 -6.60 -12.21
N ALA A 79 -5.86 -6.90 -12.81
CA ALA A 79 -5.67 -6.72 -14.25
C ALA A 79 -6.28 -7.92 -14.99
N TYR A 80 -7.43 -7.70 -15.63
CA TYR A 80 -7.92 -8.61 -16.67
C TYR A 80 -7.17 -8.31 -17.99
N PRO A 81 -6.69 -9.29 -18.77
CA PRO A 81 -6.88 -10.75 -18.66
C PRO A 81 -5.82 -11.50 -17.82
N ALA A 82 -4.83 -10.79 -17.26
CA ALA A 82 -3.65 -11.40 -16.64
C ALA A 82 -3.94 -12.21 -15.35
N LYS A 83 -5.16 -12.17 -14.80
CA LYS A 83 -5.54 -12.79 -13.50
C LYS A 83 -4.58 -12.40 -12.34
N GLN A 84 -3.87 -11.29 -12.50
CA GLN A 84 -2.91 -10.80 -11.52
C GLN A 84 -3.55 -9.64 -10.76
N SER A 85 -3.48 -9.73 -9.43
CA SER A 85 -3.90 -8.67 -8.53
C SER A 85 -2.70 -7.82 -8.13
N TRP A 86 -2.84 -6.52 -8.26
CA TRP A 86 -1.84 -5.52 -7.90
C TRP A 86 -2.37 -4.65 -6.78
N ILE A 87 -1.48 -4.20 -5.90
CA ILE A 87 -1.82 -3.14 -4.94
C ILE A 87 -1.40 -1.81 -5.54
N THR A 88 -2.36 -0.89 -5.66
CA THR A 88 -2.17 0.45 -6.20
C THR A 88 -2.46 1.50 -5.13
N ALA A 89 -1.92 2.72 -5.30
CA ALA A 89 -2.15 3.85 -4.39
C ALA A 89 -2.80 5.02 -5.14
N ASP A 90 -3.98 4.75 -5.71
CA ASP A 90 -4.73 5.66 -6.56
C ASP A 90 -6.23 5.71 -6.25
N ALA A 91 -6.70 5.07 -5.18
CA ALA A 91 -8.10 5.15 -4.77
C ALA A 91 -8.45 6.52 -4.18
N ASP A 92 -9.56 7.10 -4.62
CA ASP A 92 -10.09 8.38 -4.12
C ASP A 92 -10.72 8.29 -2.73
N ALA A 93 -11.32 7.13 -2.42
CA ALA A 93 -12.08 6.92 -1.19
C ALA A 93 -11.65 5.64 -0.48
N ARG A 94 -11.96 5.58 0.82
CA ARG A 94 -11.90 4.36 1.61
C ARG A 94 -12.94 3.38 1.08
N ASN A 95 -12.58 2.11 0.92
CA ASN A 95 -13.53 1.06 0.62
C ASN A 95 -13.58 0.08 1.80
N GLU A 96 -14.71 0.03 2.50
CA GLU A 96 -14.94 -0.87 3.64
C GLU A 96 -15.91 -2.01 3.28
N GLU A 97 -16.35 -2.11 2.01
CA GLU A 97 -17.24 -3.18 1.58
C GLU A 97 -16.52 -4.53 1.57
N ARG A 98 -16.83 -5.36 2.57
CA ARG A 98 -16.20 -6.68 2.80
C ARG A 98 -16.36 -7.68 1.65
N HIS A 99 -17.23 -7.41 0.68
CA HIS A 99 -17.52 -8.29 -0.45
C HIS A 99 -16.70 -7.98 -1.71
N ILE A 100 -15.98 -6.85 -1.75
CA ILE A 100 -15.17 -6.46 -2.91
C ILE A 100 -13.70 -6.71 -2.58
N PHE A 101 -13.15 -7.78 -3.16
CA PHE A 101 -11.74 -8.18 -3.17
C PHE A 101 -10.75 -7.28 -2.37
N GLY A 102 -10.42 -7.72 -1.15
CA GLY A 102 -9.10 -7.49 -0.55
C GLY A 102 -8.90 -6.24 0.29
N MET A 103 -9.64 -6.12 1.39
CA MET A 103 -9.19 -5.31 2.54
C MET A 103 -7.94 -5.97 3.12
N TYR A 104 -6.79 -5.28 3.12
CA TYR A 104 -5.57 -5.82 3.72
C TYR A 104 -5.39 -5.36 5.15
N PHE A 105 -5.15 -6.36 6.00
CA PHE A 105 -4.99 -6.27 7.43
C PHE A 105 -3.53 -6.02 7.80
N VAL A 106 -3.25 -4.96 8.54
CA VAL A 106 -2.05 -4.91 9.38
C VAL A 106 -2.38 -5.60 10.70
N ARG A 107 -2.53 -6.94 10.68
CA ARG A 107 -2.44 -7.70 11.93
C ARG A 107 -0.96 -7.72 12.29
N HIS A 108 -0.58 -6.90 13.28
CA HIS A 108 0.73 -6.85 13.93
C HIS A 108 1.74 -7.87 13.37
N ARG A 109 2.48 -7.46 12.32
CA ARG A 109 3.81 -7.89 11.87
C ARG A 109 4.00 -8.32 10.42
N VAL A 110 3.02 -8.80 9.65
CA VAL A 110 3.32 -9.22 8.26
C VAL A 110 2.11 -9.13 7.33
N LEU A 111 2.20 -8.33 6.26
CA LEU A 111 1.33 -8.50 5.09
C LEU A 111 1.80 -9.75 4.33
N ARG A 112 0.96 -10.77 4.17
CA ARG A 112 1.21 -11.93 3.28
C ARG A 112 0.10 -11.98 2.25
N TYR A 113 0.47 -12.18 0.97
CA TYR A 113 -0.46 -12.63 -0.07
C TYR A 113 -0.50 -14.15 -0.08
#